data_AF-A0A1I6H8L7-F1
#
_entry.id   AF-A0A1I6H8L7-F1
#
_cell.length_a   1.000
_cell.length_b   1.000
_cell.length_c   1.000
_cell.angle_alpha   90.00
_cell.angle_beta   90.00
_cell.angle_gamma   90.00
#
_symmetry.space_group_name_H-M   'P 1'
#
loop_
_entity.id
_entity.type
_entity.pdbx_description
1 polymer ?
#
loop_
_entity_poly.entity_id
_entity_poly.type
_entity_poly.pdbx_seq_one_letter_code
_entity_poly.pdbx_strand_id
1 'polypeptide(L)'
;MAKKTLLRFGHCVPNAPAVDVWDGDETVLSGVSFGTVSGYLELASGIHSFAVTPVDGTRADALSTAELDLRADRAYTLTVAGMLDTLTPMVYEDAPPGESIPAASCDVRLLHCSPNAPTLSLAVKGGPTVVEGVSFEDETTYERVDAGTYDLELRAVDSDDVLATLSGVDLAGGTARSMVVMDLVAGLRVEAVTDVGTPASTVADGRAAAR
;
A
#
# COMPACT_ATOMS: atom_id res chain seq x y z
N MET A 1 -28.15 -2.08 4.97
CA MET A 1 -26.79 -2.65 4.95
C MET A 1 -25.84 -1.55 5.36
N ALA A 2 -24.90 -1.81 6.27
CA ALA A 2 -23.82 -0.86 6.54
C ALA A 2 -22.99 -0.70 5.26
N LYS A 3 -22.63 0.54 4.92
CA LYS A 3 -21.74 0.78 3.78
C LYS A 3 -20.34 0.22 4.11
N LYS A 4 -19.63 -0.22 3.08
CA LYS A 4 -18.34 -0.90 3.21
C LYS A 4 -17.19 -0.05 2.71
N THR A 5 -16.01 -0.36 3.20
CA THR A 5 -14.73 0.22 2.80
C THR A 5 -13.68 -0.90 2.78
N LEU A 6 -12.55 -0.67 2.12
CA LEU A 6 -11.47 -1.63 2.05
C LEU A 6 -10.21 -1.07 2.72
N LEU A 7 -9.51 -1.91 3.47
CA LEU A 7 -8.23 -1.56 4.09
C LEU A 7 -7.21 -2.66 3.84
N ARG A 8 -6.03 -2.29 3.37
CA ARG A 8 -4.85 -3.14 3.28
C ARG A 8 -3.81 -2.66 4.28
N PHE A 9 -3.09 -3.58 4.92
CA PHE A 9 -2.02 -3.26 5.86
C PHE A 9 -0.65 -3.59 5.30
N GLY A 10 0.35 -2.73 5.52
CA GLY A 10 1.75 -2.96 5.15
C GLY A 10 2.70 -2.85 6.34
N HIS A 11 3.37 -3.94 6.71
CA HIS A 11 4.39 -3.91 7.76
C HIS A 11 5.77 -3.56 7.20
N CYS A 12 6.20 -2.31 7.37
CA CYS A 12 7.41 -1.77 6.74
C CYS A 12 8.54 -1.44 7.73
N VAL A 13 8.53 -2.05 8.92
CA VAL A 13 9.51 -1.75 10.00
C VAL A 13 10.61 -2.83 10.01
N PRO A 14 11.83 -2.53 9.55
CA PRO A 14 12.86 -3.56 9.31
C PRO A 14 13.39 -4.23 10.58
N ASN A 15 13.32 -3.57 11.73
CA ASN A 15 13.81 -4.08 13.01
C ASN A 15 12.69 -4.51 13.98
N ALA A 16 11.43 -4.59 13.53
CA ALA A 16 10.34 -5.14 14.32
C ALA A 16 10.18 -6.66 14.11
N PRO A 17 9.73 -7.40 15.13
CA PRO A 17 9.25 -8.76 14.93
C PRO A 17 7.93 -8.75 14.14
N ALA A 18 7.37 -9.93 13.85
CA ALA A 18 6.00 -10.01 13.33
C ALA A 18 5.02 -9.33 14.31
N VAL A 19 3.93 -8.78 13.76
CA VAL A 19 2.95 -7.98 14.49
C VAL A 19 1.52 -8.47 14.27
N ASP A 20 0.66 -8.19 15.24
CA ASP A 20 -0.79 -8.29 15.11
C ASP A 20 -1.38 -6.89 14.87
N VAL A 21 -2.46 -6.81 14.10
CA VAL A 21 -3.19 -5.58 13.80
C VAL A 21 -4.59 -5.69 14.37
N TRP A 22 -4.98 -4.68 15.13
CA TRP A 22 -6.25 -4.59 15.82
C TRP A 22 -7.10 -3.48 15.24
N ASP A 23 -8.42 -3.65 15.22
CA ASP A 23 -9.42 -2.61 14.98
C ASP A 23 -10.41 -2.60 16.14
N GLY A 24 -10.39 -1.54 16.96
CA GLY A 24 -11.06 -1.57 18.26
C GLY A 24 -10.52 -2.73 19.11
N ASP A 25 -11.40 -3.60 19.60
CA ASP A 25 -11.02 -4.73 20.46
C ASP A 25 -10.82 -6.05 19.68
N GLU A 26 -10.92 -6.03 18.35
CA GLU A 26 -10.80 -7.21 17.50
C GLU A 26 -9.44 -7.25 16.78
N THR A 27 -8.77 -8.39 16.78
CA THR A 27 -7.59 -8.64 15.95
C THR A 27 -8.04 -8.93 14.51
N VAL A 28 -7.67 -8.07 13.57
CA VAL A 28 -8.05 -8.16 12.15
C VAL A 28 -6.97 -8.80 11.27
N LEU A 29 -5.71 -8.77 11.71
CA LEU A 29 -4.59 -9.51 11.11
C LEU A 29 -3.69 -10.03 12.22
N SER A 30 -3.16 -11.24 12.05
CA SER A 30 -2.24 -11.85 13.02
C SER A 30 -0.94 -12.31 12.37
N GLY A 31 0.19 -12.17 13.08
CA GLY A 31 1.48 -12.69 12.65
C GLY A 31 2.03 -12.06 11.37
N VAL A 32 1.69 -10.80 11.10
CA VAL A 32 2.16 -10.08 9.91
C VAL A 32 3.66 -9.86 10.02
N SER A 33 4.44 -10.55 9.18
CA SER A 33 5.90 -10.45 9.18
C SER A 33 6.38 -9.20 8.43
N PHE A 34 7.57 -8.70 8.77
CA PHE A 34 8.19 -7.59 8.06
C PHE A 34 8.17 -7.78 6.53
N GLY A 35 7.85 -6.70 5.83
CA GLY A 35 7.74 -6.61 4.39
C GLY A 35 6.53 -7.32 3.79
N THR A 36 5.57 -7.71 4.63
CA THR A 36 4.26 -8.18 4.16
C THR A 36 3.34 -6.99 3.92
N VAL A 37 2.74 -6.95 2.73
CA VAL A 37 1.56 -6.12 2.44
C VAL A 37 0.38 -7.06 2.25
N SER A 38 -0.68 -6.92 3.05
CA SER A 38 -1.80 -7.86 3.10
C SER A 38 -2.68 -7.79 1.84
N GLY A 39 -3.67 -8.67 1.75
CA GLY A 39 -4.85 -8.40 0.93
C GLY A 39 -5.72 -7.30 1.56
N TYR A 40 -6.72 -6.83 0.83
CA TYR A 40 -7.74 -5.94 1.39
C TYR A 40 -8.67 -6.69 2.35
N LEU A 41 -8.87 -6.09 3.52
CA LEU A 41 -9.91 -6.40 4.48
C LEU A 41 -11.15 -5.57 4.14
N GLU A 42 -12.32 -6.19 4.21
CA GLU A 42 -13.59 -5.46 4.10
C GLU A 42 -14.06 -5.01 5.49
N LEU A 43 -14.14 -3.70 5.69
CA LEU A 43 -14.57 -3.08 6.94
C LEU A 43 -15.89 -2.31 6.73
N ALA A 44 -16.57 -1.99 7.82
CA ALA A 44 -17.64 -1.00 7.76
C ALA A 44 -17.04 0.39 7.45
N SER A 45 -17.78 1.29 6.82
CA SER A 45 -17.34 2.68 6.74
C SER A 45 -17.55 3.39 8.08
N GLY A 46 -16.62 4.25 8.49
CA GLY A 46 -16.71 5.06 9.70
C GLY A 46 -15.36 5.21 10.38
N ILE A 47 -15.39 5.57 11.67
CA ILE A 47 -14.19 5.73 12.48
C ILE A 47 -13.70 4.37 12.95
N HIS A 48 -12.43 4.08 12.67
CA HIS A 48 -11.70 2.89 13.10
C HIS A 48 -10.53 3.30 13.98
N SER A 49 -10.23 2.46 14.98
CA SER A 49 -9.12 2.68 15.91
C SER A 49 -8.14 1.53 15.79
N PHE A 50 -7.14 1.71 14.93
CA PHE A 50 -6.12 0.70 14.68
C PHE A 50 -5.05 0.70 15.76
N ALA A 51 -4.59 -0.49 16.14
CA ALA A 51 -3.39 -0.66 16.94
C ALA A 51 -2.53 -1.78 16.35
N VAL A 52 -1.22 -1.60 16.39
CA VAL A 52 -0.23 -2.61 15.99
C VAL A 52 0.52 -3.06 17.22
N THR A 53 0.53 -4.36 17.50
CA THR A 53 1.14 -4.96 18.70
C THR A 53 2.14 -6.03 18.30
N PRO A 54 3.06 -6.44 19.21
CA PRO A 54 3.73 -7.72 19.04
C PRO A 54 2.70 -8.86 18.95
N VAL A 55 3.07 -9.96 18.29
CA VAL A 55 2.27 -11.20 18.28
C VAL A 55 2.01 -11.68 19.70
N ASP A 56 0.81 -12.20 19.96
CA ASP A 56 0.33 -12.67 21.26
C ASP A 56 0.29 -11.58 22.36
N GLY A 57 0.52 -10.33 21.99
CA GLY A 57 0.35 -9.16 22.86
C GLY A 57 -1.11 -8.78 23.04
N THR A 58 -1.35 -7.80 23.90
CA THR A 58 -2.66 -7.16 24.05
C THR A 58 -2.66 -5.79 23.39
N ARG A 59 -3.84 -5.21 23.15
CA ARG A 59 -3.95 -3.83 22.65
C ARG A 59 -3.24 -2.81 23.55
N ALA A 60 -3.06 -3.08 24.84
CA ALA A 60 -2.31 -2.21 25.76
C ALA A 60 -0.80 -2.20 25.47
N ASP A 61 -0.30 -3.20 24.74
CA ASP A 61 1.09 -3.34 24.29
C ASP A 61 1.32 -2.70 22.91
N ALA A 62 0.44 -1.80 22.48
CA ALA A 62 0.52 -1.18 21.17
C ALA A 62 1.85 -0.46 20.94
N LEU A 63 2.54 -0.86 19.88
CA LEU A 63 3.74 -0.22 19.35
C LEU A 63 3.39 1.04 18.55
N SER A 64 2.23 1.01 17.89
CA SER A 64 1.70 2.12 17.10
C SER A 64 0.17 2.09 17.10
N THR A 65 -0.46 3.26 17.01
CA THR A 65 -1.92 3.41 16.95
C THR A 65 -2.31 4.45 15.92
N ALA A 66 -3.44 4.27 15.25
CA ALA A 66 -4.00 5.23 14.30
C ALA A 66 -5.53 5.29 14.40
N GLU A 67 -6.11 6.49 14.39
CA GLU A 67 -7.55 6.68 14.22
C GLU A 67 -7.85 7.15 12.80
N LEU A 68 -8.67 6.40 12.08
CA LEU A 68 -8.95 6.63 10.67
C LEU A 68 -10.47 6.73 10.43
N ASP A 69 -10.92 7.78 9.74
CA ASP A 69 -12.29 7.88 9.22
C ASP A 69 -12.33 7.30 7.79
N LEU A 70 -12.69 6.01 7.70
CA LEU A 70 -12.71 5.27 6.45
C LEU A 70 -14.04 5.48 5.73
N ARG A 71 -13.98 6.14 4.57
CA ARG A 71 -15.18 6.49 3.81
C ARG A 71 -15.74 5.27 3.09
N ALA A 72 -17.06 5.27 2.91
CA ALA A 72 -17.74 4.25 2.12
C ALA A 72 -17.26 4.26 0.67
N ASP A 73 -17.24 3.07 0.06
CA ASP A 73 -16.90 2.88 -1.36
C ASP A 73 -15.51 3.47 -1.68
N ARG A 74 -14.56 3.26 -0.76
CA ARG A 74 -13.14 3.61 -0.87
C ARG A 74 -12.26 2.43 -0.47
N ALA A 75 -11.00 2.50 -0.87
CA ALA A 75 -9.96 1.61 -0.44
C ALA A 75 -8.78 2.41 0.11
N TYR A 76 -8.10 1.84 1.09
CA TYR A 76 -7.00 2.48 1.77
C TYR A 76 -5.85 1.49 1.99
N THR A 77 -4.63 2.00 1.96
CA THR A 77 -3.44 1.30 2.44
C THR A 77 -2.96 1.96 3.73
N LEU A 78 -2.97 1.22 4.84
CA LEU A 78 -2.33 1.61 6.10
C LEU A 78 -0.98 0.91 6.18
N THR A 79 0.10 1.67 6.17
CA THR A 79 1.44 1.13 6.46
C THR A 79 1.90 1.56 7.84
N VAL A 80 2.76 0.76 8.45
CA VAL A 80 3.57 1.20 9.59
C VAL A 80 5.03 1.09 9.19
N ALA A 81 5.73 2.22 9.25
CA ALA A 81 7.12 2.36 8.84
C ALA A 81 7.96 3.03 9.94
N GLY A 82 9.24 3.26 9.68
CA GLY A 82 10.18 3.75 10.69
C GLY A 82 11.03 2.62 11.28
N MET A 83 11.60 2.89 12.45
CA MET A 83 12.26 1.91 13.30
C MET A 83 11.36 1.61 14.50
N LEU A 84 11.56 0.46 15.17
CA LEU A 84 10.72 0.02 16.31
C LEU A 84 10.51 1.08 17.41
N ASP A 85 11.46 1.99 17.61
CA ASP A 85 11.40 3.10 18.58
C ASP A 85 10.86 4.42 18.00
N THR A 86 10.72 4.52 16.67
CA THR A 86 10.23 5.70 15.95
C THR A 86 9.24 5.28 14.85
N LEU A 87 8.20 4.54 15.24
CA LEU A 87 7.18 4.02 14.33
C LEU A 87 6.19 5.10 13.91
N THR A 88 5.93 5.20 12.60
CA THR A 88 4.92 6.10 12.04
C THR A 88 3.88 5.30 11.27
N PRO A 89 2.58 5.37 11.65
CA PRO A 89 1.50 4.88 10.82
C PRO A 89 1.19 5.88 9.70
N MET A 90 1.01 5.39 8.48
CA MET A 90 0.77 6.22 7.30
C MET A 90 -0.41 5.62 6.53
N VAL A 91 -1.38 6.48 6.20
CA VAL A 91 -2.61 6.08 5.51
C VAL A 91 -2.69 6.74 4.15
N TYR A 92 -3.01 5.94 3.16
CA TYR A 92 -3.10 6.35 1.76
C TYR A 92 -4.47 5.97 1.22
N GLU A 93 -5.13 6.89 0.51
CA GLU A 93 -6.35 6.56 -0.24
C GLU A 93 -5.89 5.91 -1.55
N ASP A 94 -6.34 4.69 -1.81
CA ASP A 94 -5.98 3.96 -3.01
C ASP A 94 -6.84 4.43 -4.19
N ALA A 95 -6.35 4.19 -5.42
CA ALA A 95 -6.88 4.68 -6.70
C ALA A 95 -8.37 5.14 -6.64
N PRO A 96 -8.69 6.40 -6.99
CA PRO A 96 -10.01 6.94 -6.73
C PRO A 96 -11.12 6.10 -7.39
N PRO A 97 -12.25 5.89 -6.69
CA PRO A 97 -13.36 5.10 -7.23
C PRO A 97 -13.88 5.66 -8.55
N GLY A 98 -14.05 4.77 -9.52
CA GLY A 98 -14.80 5.06 -10.75
C GLY A 98 -13.98 5.53 -11.95
N GLU A 99 -12.67 5.69 -11.83
CA GLU A 99 -11.81 5.93 -13.00
C GLU A 99 -11.38 4.61 -13.64
N SER A 100 -11.89 4.33 -14.84
CA SER A 100 -11.50 3.14 -15.59
C SER A 100 -10.11 3.31 -16.20
N ILE A 101 -9.18 2.43 -15.85
CA ILE A 101 -7.86 2.39 -16.46
C ILE A 101 -7.96 1.61 -17.78
N PRO A 102 -7.49 2.16 -18.92
CA PRO A 102 -7.52 1.44 -20.19
C PRO A 102 -6.74 0.12 -20.14
N ALA A 103 -7.19 -0.89 -20.89
CA ALA A 103 -6.55 -2.20 -20.93
C ALA A 103 -5.10 -2.17 -21.50
N ALA A 104 -4.71 -1.12 -22.21
CA ALA A 104 -3.35 -0.91 -22.71
C ALA A 104 -2.46 -0.14 -21.72
N SER A 105 -2.95 0.14 -20.53
CA SER A 105 -2.33 1.08 -19.59
C SER A 105 -2.32 0.56 -18.16
N CYS A 106 -1.35 1.01 -17.38
CA CYS A 106 -1.25 0.80 -15.94
C CYS A 106 -1.03 2.14 -15.25
N ASP A 107 -1.70 2.39 -14.14
CA ASP A 107 -1.37 3.51 -13.25
C ASP A 107 -0.38 3.03 -12.18
N VAL A 108 0.64 3.83 -11.89
CA VAL A 108 1.71 3.47 -10.93
C VAL A 108 1.95 4.62 -9.96
N ARG A 109 2.07 4.34 -8.67
CA ARG A 109 2.60 5.28 -7.67
C ARG A 109 3.67 4.62 -6.79
N LEU A 110 4.48 5.43 -6.12
CA LEU A 110 5.37 4.98 -5.05
C LEU A 110 4.81 5.37 -3.68
N LEU A 111 5.01 4.51 -2.68
CA LEU A 111 4.84 4.83 -1.27
C LEU A 111 6.17 4.63 -0.55
N HIS A 112 6.71 5.67 0.06
CA HIS A 112 8.05 5.63 0.63
C HIS A 112 8.04 5.33 2.12
N CYS A 113 8.25 4.06 2.47
CA CYS A 113 8.30 3.55 3.83
C CYS A 113 9.73 3.25 4.33
N SER A 114 10.77 3.58 3.55
CA SER A 114 12.17 3.40 3.99
C SER A 114 12.63 4.55 4.90
N PRO A 115 13.05 4.32 6.15
CA PRO A 115 13.31 5.40 7.10
C PRO A 115 14.62 6.17 6.88
N ASN A 116 15.53 5.67 6.04
CA ASN A 116 16.84 6.29 5.82
C ASN A 116 17.27 6.33 4.35
N ALA A 117 16.37 5.99 3.42
CA ALA A 117 16.59 6.27 2.01
C ALA A 117 16.36 7.77 1.73
N PRO A 118 17.08 8.35 0.75
CA PRO A 118 16.85 9.72 0.30
C PRO A 118 15.52 9.82 -0.44
N THR A 119 15.17 11.00 -0.94
CA THR A 119 14.05 11.14 -1.88
C THR A 119 14.25 10.21 -3.09
N LEU A 120 13.20 9.47 -3.47
CA LEU A 120 13.24 8.42 -4.47
C LEU A 120 12.46 8.78 -5.73
N SER A 121 12.95 8.31 -6.87
CA SER A 121 12.22 8.20 -8.13
C SER A 121 12.20 6.76 -8.61
N LEU A 122 11.18 6.38 -9.39
CA LEU A 122 11.11 5.09 -10.09
C LEU A 122 11.31 5.33 -11.57
N ALA A 123 12.22 4.60 -12.20
CA ALA A 123 12.48 4.70 -13.63
C ALA A 123 12.46 3.32 -14.29
N VAL A 124 12.21 3.28 -15.60
CA VAL A 124 12.51 2.09 -16.40
C VAL A 124 14.03 1.97 -16.54
N LYS A 125 14.58 0.78 -16.36
CA LYS A 125 16.02 0.52 -16.49
C LYS A 125 16.53 0.94 -17.87
N GLY A 126 17.44 1.91 -17.90
CA GLY A 126 17.96 2.50 -19.14
C GLY A 126 16.93 3.27 -19.97
N GLY A 127 15.80 3.62 -19.37
CA GLY A 127 14.66 4.29 -19.99
C GLY A 127 14.23 5.54 -19.21
N PRO A 128 12.99 6.01 -19.42
CA PRO A 128 12.48 7.22 -18.78
C PRO A 128 12.13 7.01 -17.31
N THR A 129 12.08 8.11 -16.55
CA THR A 129 11.46 8.15 -15.23
C THR A 129 9.95 7.93 -15.33
N VAL A 130 9.40 7.12 -14.43
CA VAL A 130 7.98 6.77 -14.33
C VAL A 130 7.27 7.64 -13.30
N VAL A 131 7.83 7.73 -12.10
CA VAL A 131 7.37 8.68 -11.06
C VAL A 131 8.58 9.36 -10.42
N GLU A 132 8.39 10.60 -10.00
CA GLU A 132 9.47 11.46 -9.50
C GLU A 132 9.23 11.89 -8.05
N GLY A 133 10.30 11.84 -7.25
CA GLY A 133 10.44 12.72 -6.10
C GLY A 133 9.55 12.45 -4.89
N VAL A 134 9.56 11.23 -4.35
CA VAL A 134 8.86 10.90 -3.09
C VAL A 134 9.84 10.84 -1.91
N SER A 135 9.50 11.50 -0.80
CA SER A 135 10.30 11.47 0.44
C SER A 135 9.73 10.46 1.43
N PHE A 136 10.53 10.03 2.42
CA PHE A 136 10.03 9.19 3.50
C PHE A 136 8.77 9.78 4.14
N GLU A 137 7.80 8.89 4.42
CA GLU A 137 6.46 9.21 4.92
C GLU A 137 5.49 9.84 3.92
N ASP A 138 5.80 9.80 2.63
CA ASP A 138 4.96 10.37 1.57
C ASP A 138 4.65 9.35 0.45
N GLU A 139 3.76 9.76 -0.45
CA GLU A 139 3.41 9.04 -1.68
C GLU A 139 3.50 9.95 -2.92
N THR A 140 3.70 9.36 -4.10
CA THR A 140 3.50 10.10 -5.35
C THR A 140 2.03 10.11 -5.75
N THR A 141 1.66 11.01 -6.66
CA THR A 141 0.47 10.79 -7.49
C THR A 141 0.63 9.52 -8.34
N TYR A 142 -0.49 9.00 -8.83
CA TYR A 142 -0.46 7.95 -9.85
C TYR A 142 -0.03 8.54 -11.19
N GLU A 143 0.94 7.90 -11.84
CA GLU A 143 1.35 8.19 -13.20
C GLU A 143 0.95 7.05 -14.14
N ARG A 144 0.41 7.43 -15.29
CA ARG A 144 -0.10 6.54 -16.32
C ARG A 144 1.03 6.10 -17.23
N VAL A 145 1.25 4.79 -17.33
CA VAL A 145 2.22 4.17 -18.25
C VAL A 145 1.56 3.15 -19.17
N ASP A 146 2.29 2.76 -20.21
CA ASP A 146 1.90 1.63 -21.06
C ASP A 146 1.94 0.33 -20.25
N ALA A 147 0.98 -0.57 -20.52
CA ALA A 147 0.96 -1.89 -19.90
C ALA A 147 2.09 -2.76 -20.46
N GLY A 148 2.73 -3.53 -19.61
CA GLY A 148 3.83 -4.41 -20.01
C GLY A 148 4.68 -4.90 -18.85
N THR A 149 5.73 -5.65 -19.17
CA THR A 149 6.71 -6.12 -18.19
C THR A 149 7.98 -5.28 -18.30
N TYR A 150 8.44 -4.73 -17.18
CA TYR A 150 9.56 -3.81 -17.13
C TYR A 150 10.62 -4.26 -16.12
N ASP A 151 11.88 -4.00 -16.45
CA ASP A 151 12.91 -3.87 -15.43
C ASP A 151 12.86 -2.41 -14.94
N LEU A 152 12.67 -2.21 -13.64
CA LEU A 152 12.54 -0.90 -13.01
C LEU A 152 13.73 -0.64 -12.07
N GLU A 153 14.05 0.62 -11.85
CA GLU A 153 15.10 1.08 -10.95
C GLU A 153 14.53 2.12 -9.99
N LEU A 154 14.78 1.92 -8.69
CA LEU A 154 14.66 2.99 -7.70
C LEU A 154 15.95 3.80 -7.70
N ARG A 155 15.81 5.11 -7.81
CA ARG A 155 16.93 6.04 -7.92
C ARG A 155 16.84 7.12 -6.85
N ALA A 156 17.99 7.51 -6.30
CA ALA A 156 18.09 8.69 -5.44
C ALA A 156 17.93 9.95 -6.31
N VAL A 157 17.04 10.86 -5.93
CA VAL A 157 16.80 12.09 -6.72
C VAL A 157 18.04 12.98 -6.81
N ASP A 158 18.77 13.14 -5.70
CA ASP A 158 19.87 14.11 -5.61
C ASP A 158 21.13 13.66 -6.37
N SER A 159 21.37 12.35 -6.49
CA SER A 159 22.59 11.80 -7.11
C SER A 159 22.33 10.98 -8.38
N ASP A 160 21.08 10.61 -8.65
CA ASP A 160 20.67 9.64 -9.69
C ASP A 160 21.29 8.23 -9.51
N ASP A 161 21.79 7.92 -8.30
CA ASP A 161 22.30 6.58 -7.99
C ASP A 161 21.17 5.56 -8.00
N VAL A 162 21.38 4.42 -8.65
CA VAL A 162 20.46 3.27 -8.59
C VAL A 162 20.62 2.59 -7.23
N LEU A 163 19.56 2.65 -6.42
CA LEU A 163 19.53 2.08 -5.07
C LEU A 163 18.93 0.67 -5.04
N ALA A 164 18.01 0.37 -5.96
CA ALA A 164 17.47 -0.97 -6.15
C ALA A 164 17.07 -1.20 -7.62
N THR A 165 17.17 -2.45 -8.08
CA THR A 165 16.67 -2.88 -9.38
C THR A 165 15.61 -3.95 -9.17
N LEU A 166 14.44 -3.76 -9.77
CA LEU A 166 13.35 -4.72 -9.80
C LEU A 166 13.29 -5.31 -11.20
N SER A 167 13.45 -6.62 -11.34
CA SER A 167 13.41 -7.27 -12.64
C SER A 167 12.06 -7.89 -12.93
N GLY A 168 11.59 -7.76 -14.18
CA GLY A 168 10.37 -8.43 -14.64
C GLY A 168 9.08 -7.99 -13.95
N VAL A 169 8.99 -6.72 -13.55
CA VAL A 169 7.79 -6.16 -12.92
C VAL A 169 6.66 -6.11 -13.94
N ASP A 170 5.60 -6.85 -13.68
CA ASP A 170 4.38 -6.83 -14.51
C ASP A 170 3.49 -5.63 -14.13
N LEU A 171 3.39 -4.68 -15.05
CA LEU A 171 2.46 -3.55 -15.01
C LEU A 171 1.26 -3.89 -15.87
N ALA A 172 0.41 -4.77 -15.32
CA ALA A 172 -0.73 -5.32 -16.01
C ALA A 172 -1.73 -4.24 -16.44
N GLY A 173 -2.23 -4.37 -17.66
CA GLY A 173 -3.20 -3.44 -18.24
C GLY A 173 -4.52 -3.38 -17.46
N GLY A 174 -5.10 -2.18 -17.36
CA GLY A 174 -6.34 -1.92 -16.63
C GLY A 174 -6.19 -1.93 -15.11
N THR A 175 -4.96 -1.83 -14.58
CA THR A 175 -4.70 -1.87 -13.13
C THR A 175 -4.01 -0.60 -12.63
N ALA A 176 -4.21 -0.31 -11.34
CA ALA A 176 -3.40 0.64 -10.58
C ALA A 176 -2.46 -0.16 -9.67
N ARG A 177 -1.20 0.28 -9.57
CA ARG A 177 -0.13 -0.40 -8.84
C ARG A 177 0.53 0.56 -7.86
N SER A 178 0.55 0.17 -6.61
CA SER A 178 1.31 0.81 -5.55
C SER A 178 2.64 0.09 -5.35
N MET A 179 3.74 0.80 -5.51
CA MET A 179 5.10 0.31 -5.24
C MET A 179 5.48 0.73 -3.82
N VAL A 180 5.32 -0.18 -2.86
CA VAL A 180 5.64 0.09 -1.45
C VAL A 180 7.14 -0.12 -1.26
N VAL A 181 7.88 0.96 -1.04
CA VAL A 181 9.33 0.93 -0.83
C VAL A 181 9.62 0.85 0.67
N MET A 182 10.38 -0.13 1.11
CA MET A 182 10.61 -0.42 2.53
C MET A 182 12.05 -0.88 2.79
N ASP A 183 12.34 -1.17 4.06
CA ASP A 183 13.69 -1.50 4.57
C ASP A 183 14.63 -0.29 4.58
N LEU A 184 15.88 -0.49 4.99
CA LEU A 184 16.93 0.53 4.98
C LEU A 184 17.53 0.68 3.57
N VAL A 185 18.12 1.85 3.29
CA VAL A 185 18.76 2.18 2.00
C VAL A 185 19.77 1.12 1.51
N ALA A 186 20.46 0.43 2.43
CA ALA A 186 21.44 -0.62 2.12
C ALA A 186 20.83 -1.96 1.67
N GLY A 187 19.51 -2.12 1.80
CA GLY A 187 18.77 -3.34 1.51
C GLY A 187 17.35 -3.07 1.03
N LEU A 188 17.14 -1.95 0.31
CA LEU A 188 15.81 -1.53 -0.13
C LEU A 188 15.03 -2.68 -0.77
N ARG A 189 13.81 -2.86 -0.28
CA ARG A 189 12.84 -3.78 -0.84
C ARG A 189 11.67 -2.99 -1.42
N VAL A 190 11.12 -3.49 -2.52
CA VAL A 190 9.86 -2.98 -3.07
C VAL A 190 8.86 -4.11 -3.14
N GLU A 191 7.69 -3.89 -2.56
CA GLU A 191 6.54 -4.76 -2.71
C GLU A 191 5.52 -4.06 -3.61
N ALA A 192 5.26 -4.65 -4.78
CA ALA A 192 4.37 -4.08 -5.77
C ALA A 192 2.97 -4.68 -5.63
N VAL A 193 2.00 -3.90 -5.18
CA VAL A 193 0.63 -4.35 -4.90
C VAL A 193 -0.40 -3.71 -5.83
N THR A 194 -1.47 -4.44 -6.13
CA THR A 194 -2.53 -3.97 -7.03
C THR A 194 -3.61 -3.30 -6.22
N ASP A 195 -3.96 -2.07 -6.63
CA ASP A 195 -4.93 -1.24 -5.96
C ASP A 195 -6.32 -1.46 -6.53
N VAL A 196 -7.32 -1.31 -5.68
CA VAL A 196 -8.73 -1.37 -6.08
C VAL A 196 -9.39 -0.05 -5.76
N GLY A 197 -10.15 0.52 -6.69
CA GLY A 197 -10.81 1.80 -6.44
C GLY A 197 -12.15 1.70 -5.71
N THR A 198 -12.81 0.54 -5.75
CA THR A 198 -14.07 0.30 -5.03
C THR A 198 -14.21 -1.20 -4.78
N PRO A 199 -14.71 -1.64 -3.61
CA PRO A 199 -15.18 -3.02 -3.46
C PRO A 199 -16.18 -3.34 -4.57
N ALA A 200 -16.04 -4.51 -5.19
CA ALA A 200 -17.00 -4.96 -6.20
C ALA A 200 -18.39 -4.94 -5.55
N SER A 201 -19.26 -4.03 -5.99
CA SER A 201 -20.64 -4.07 -5.55
C SER A 201 -21.22 -5.40 -6.03
N THR A 202 -21.41 -6.37 -5.14
CA THR A 202 -22.23 -7.52 -5.44
C THR A 202 -23.65 -7.02 -5.57
N VAL A 203 -24.02 -6.55 -6.77
CA VAL A 203 -25.42 -6.48 -7.17
C VAL A 203 -25.86 -7.92 -7.30
N ALA A 204 -26.52 -8.44 -6.27
CA ALA A 204 -27.31 -9.65 -6.42
C ALA A 204 -28.38 -9.35 -7.46
N ASP A 205 -28.14 -9.75 -8.71
CA ASP A 205 -29.11 -9.72 -9.80
C ASP A 205 -30.21 -10.75 -9.48
N GLY A 206 -31.10 -10.39 -8.57
CA GLY A 206 -32.34 -11.09 -8.29
C GLY A 206 -33.38 -10.80 -9.36
N ARG A 207 -33.10 -11.13 -10.63
CA ARG A 207 -34.15 -11.26 -11.65
C ARG A 207 -34.83 -12.63 -11.48
N ALA A 208 -35.79 -12.70 -10.57
CA ALA A 208 -36.84 -13.70 -10.67
C ALA A 208 -37.84 -13.25 -11.75
N ALA A 209 -37.69 -13.79 -12.95
CA ALA A 209 -38.76 -13.78 -13.94
C ALA A 209 -39.86 -14.73 -13.45
N ALA A 210 -41.03 -14.19 -13.10
CA ALA A 210 -42.24 -14.98 -12.96
C ALA A 210 -43.03 -14.91 -14.28
N ARG A 211 -43.24 -16.08 -14.88
CA ARG A 211 -44.39 -16.38 -15.74
C ARG A 211 -45.42 -17.10 -14.89
#